data_AF-A0A7J3B8U6-F1
#
_entry.id   AF-A0A7J3B8U6-F1
#
_cell.length_a   1.000
_cell.length_b   1.000
_cell.length_c   1.000
_cell.angle_alpha   90.00
_cell.angle_beta   90.00
_cell.angle_gamma   90.00
#
_symmetry.space_group_name_H-M   'P 1'
#
loop_
_entity.id
_entity.type
_entity.pdbx_description
1 polymer ?
#
loop_
_entity_poly.entity_id
_entity_poly.type
_entity_poly.pdbx_seq_one_letter_code
_entity_poly.pdbx_strand_id
1 'polypeptide(L)'
;MEIPGDVKTIIVFLLGAAVIILFGYFFLENGSPQTFQKGQEINKETFLELFGVANKTYIVMDVRNVSSDIVKRNVLQCGIDFASSTPFAGRNVTYISMDAKDCYIGMSEKTEKETIGNCMKILNRPDSITLYIKEGSNTTYYTRAAVIGVNENYAIGQCSLRQLRQK
;
A
#
# COMPACT_ATOMS: atom_id res chain seq x y z
N MET A 1 -23.51 35.01 40.55
CA MET A 1 -22.70 33.96 41.21
C MET A 1 -21.30 34.06 40.62
N GLU A 2 -20.38 34.71 41.33
CA GLU A 2 -19.01 34.90 40.84
C GLU A 2 -18.23 33.59 41.03
N ILE A 3 -17.63 33.11 39.95
CA ILE A 3 -16.75 31.94 39.99
C ILE A 3 -15.46 32.36 40.72
N PRO A 4 -15.07 31.68 41.81
CA PRO A 4 -13.86 31.98 42.55
C PRO A 4 -12.63 31.99 41.63
N GLY A 5 -11.68 32.89 41.90
CA GLY A 5 -10.48 33.06 41.07
C GLY A 5 -9.71 31.75 40.83
N ASP A 6 -9.63 30.89 41.85
CA ASP A 6 -8.94 29.60 41.78
C ASP A 6 -9.62 28.61 40.82
N VAL A 7 -10.95 28.65 40.75
CA VAL A 7 -11.73 27.79 39.84
C VAL A 7 -11.55 28.24 38.39
N LYS A 8 -11.43 29.55 38.13
CA LYS A 8 -11.12 30.07 36.78
C LYS A 8 -9.74 29.61 36.31
N THR A 9 -8.75 29.64 37.18
CA THR A 9 -7.37 29.19 36.88
C THR A 9 -7.32 27.70 36.53
N ILE A 10 -8.04 26.86 37.28
CA ILE A 10 -8.14 25.41 37.01
C ILE A 10 -8.80 25.14 35.66
N ILE A 11 -9.90 25.84 35.34
CA ILE A 11 -10.61 25.68 34.06
C ILE A 11 -9.72 26.05 32.88
N VAL A 12 -8.96 27.14 32.97
CA VAL A 12 -8.02 27.57 31.91
C VAL A 12 -6.91 26.53 31.71
N PHE A 13 -6.38 25.96 32.80
CA PHE A 13 -5.35 24.93 32.71
C PHE A 13 -5.86 23.64 32.06
N LEU A 14 -7.07 23.22 32.42
CA LEU A 14 -7.73 22.05 31.81
C LEU A 14 -8.04 22.25 30.33
N LEU A 15 -8.53 23.43 29.95
CA LEU A 15 -8.75 23.78 28.54
C LEU A 15 -7.43 23.81 27.76
N GLY A 16 -6.37 24.39 28.32
CA GLY A 16 -5.04 24.39 27.71
C GLY A 16 -4.50 22.97 27.49
N ALA A 17 -4.61 22.11 28.50
CA ALA A 17 -4.21 20.71 28.39
C ALA A 17 -5.03 19.94 27.34
N ALA A 18 -6.36 20.16 27.29
CA ALA A 18 -7.22 19.53 26.29
C ALA A 18 -6.85 19.95 24.86
N VAL A 19 -6.52 21.23 24.63
CA VAL A 19 -6.06 21.73 23.32
C VAL A 19 -4.73 21.09 22.93
N ILE A 20 -3.78 20.98 23.87
CA ILE A 20 -2.47 20.34 23.61
C ILE A 20 -2.65 18.86 23.26
N ILE A 21 -3.52 18.15 23.96
CA ILE A 21 -3.82 16.73 23.69
C ILE A 21 -4.48 16.57 22.32
N LEU A 22 -5.46 17.41 21.99
CA LEU A 22 -6.12 17.39 20.67
C LEU A 22 -5.15 17.70 19.53
N PHE A 23 -4.28 18.69 19.72
CA PHE A 23 -3.27 19.05 18.73
C PHE A 23 -2.22 17.95 18.58
N GLY A 24 -1.78 17.34 19.67
CA GLY A 24 -0.89 16.19 19.68
C GLY A 24 -1.51 14.98 18.97
N TYR A 25 -2.79 14.70 19.22
CA TYR A 25 -3.52 13.62 18.55
C TYR A 25 -3.62 13.86 17.04
N PHE A 26 -3.97 15.09 16.63
CA PHE A 26 -4.05 15.48 15.22
C PHE A 26 -2.68 15.36 14.52
N PHE A 27 -1.60 15.75 15.19
CA PHE A 27 -0.24 15.62 14.64
C PHE A 27 0.25 14.17 14.59
N LEU A 28 -0.10 13.34 15.57
CA LEU A 28 0.27 11.93 15.57
C LEU A 28 -0.47 11.14 14.49
N GLU A 29 -1.74 11.43 14.23
CA GLU A 29 -2.51 10.77 13.17
C GLU A 29 -2.11 11.22 11.75
N ASN A 30 -1.65 12.46 11.59
CA ASN A 30 -1.34 13.05 10.27
C ASN A 30 0.16 13.17 9.96
N GLY A 31 1.04 13.04 10.95
CA GLY A 31 2.45 13.44 10.84
C GLY A 31 3.45 12.33 10.51
N SER A 32 3.08 11.05 10.63
CA SER A 32 3.97 9.96 10.22
C SER A 32 3.70 9.58 8.76
N PRO A 33 4.70 9.65 7.85
CA PRO A 33 4.55 9.09 6.52
C PRO A 33 4.23 7.61 6.68
N GLN A 34 2.99 7.22 6.40
CA GLN A 34 2.55 5.84 6.49
C GLN A 34 3.34 5.05 5.45
N THR A 35 4.37 4.33 5.87
CA THR A 35 5.12 3.43 4.99
C THR A 35 4.35 2.12 4.85
N PHE A 36 4.43 1.51 3.67
CA PHE A 36 3.88 0.19 3.44
C PHE A 36 4.60 -0.87 4.31
N GLN A 37 3.82 -1.65 5.06
CA GLN A 37 4.29 -2.69 5.98
C GLN A 37 4.29 -4.06 5.31
N LYS A 38 5.39 -4.37 4.60
CA LYS A 38 5.57 -5.63 3.86
C LYS A 38 5.67 -6.90 4.72
N GLY A 39 6.04 -6.77 5.99
CA GLY A 39 6.28 -7.90 6.90
C GLY A 39 7.72 -8.44 6.88
N GLN A 40 7.91 -9.65 7.39
CA GLN A 40 9.22 -10.32 7.44
C GLN A 40 9.58 -10.91 6.08
N GLU A 41 10.85 -10.89 5.72
CA GLU A 41 11.34 -11.50 4.48
C GLU A 41 11.23 -13.03 4.57
N ILE A 42 10.76 -13.65 3.49
CA ILE A 42 10.55 -15.09 3.36
C ILE A 42 10.98 -15.55 1.97
N ASN A 43 11.07 -16.86 1.76
CA ASN A 43 11.29 -17.41 0.43
C ASN A 43 10.00 -17.34 -0.43
N LYS A 44 10.17 -17.67 -1.71
CA LYS A 44 9.08 -17.63 -2.71
C LYS A 44 8.00 -18.68 -2.42
N GLU A 45 8.40 -19.87 -1.99
CA GLU A 45 7.52 -21.01 -1.76
C GLU A 45 6.51 -20.68 -0.64
N THR A 46 7.00 -20.20 0.50
CA THR A 46 6.18 -19.74 1.62
C THR A 46 5.28 -18.58 1.20
N PHE A 47 5.77 -17.64 0.37
CA PHE A 47 4.92 -16.57 -0.13
C PHE A 47 3.77 -17.10 -1.00
N LEU A 48 4.02 -18.08 -1.87
CA LEU A 48 2.98 -18.67 -2.72
C LEU A 48 1.92 -19.43 -1.91
N GLU A 49 2.30 -20.06 -0.80
CA GLU A 49 1.36 -20.67 0.15
C GLU A 49 0.47 -19.62 0.82
N LEU A 50 1.07 -18.55 1.35
CA LEU A 50 0.34 -17.43 1.95
C LEU A 50 -0.57 -16.74 0.93
N PHE A 51 -0.09 -16.56 -0.31
CA PHE A 51 -0.88 -16.06 -1.43
C PHE A 51 -2.04 -16.99 -1.73
N GLY A 52 -1.82 -18.31 -1.73
CA GLY A 52 -2.84 -19.32 -1.96
C GLY A 52 -4.09 -19.15 -1.08
N VAL A 53 -3.89 -18.80 0.19
CA VAL A 53 -4.95 -18.67 1.21
C VAL A 53 -5.41 -17.24 1.49
N ALA A 54 -4.81 -16.23 0.84
CA ALA A 54 -5.16 -14.83 1.07
C ALA A 54 -6.58 -14.49 0.57
N ASN A 55 -7.40 -13.91 1.45
CA ASN A 55 -8.79 -13.50 1.12
C ASN A 55 -8.85 -12.31 0.16
N LYS A 56 -7.84 -11.42 0.23
CA LYS A 56 -7.76 -10.22 -0.59
C LYS A 56 -6.34 -10.04 -1.11
N THR A 57 -6.23 -9.68 -2.38
CA THR A 57 -4.95 -9.29 -2.97
C THR A 57 -5.00 -7.86 -3.48
N TYR A 58 -3.94 -7.10 -3.19
CA TYR A 58 -3.66 -5.83 -3.84
C TYR A 58 -2.60 -5.99 -4.91
N ILE A 59 -2.81 -5.39 -6.08
CA ILE A 59 -1.76 -5.19 -7.08
C ILE A 59 -1.47 -3.70 -7.11
N VAL A 60 -0.30 -3.32 -6.61
CA VAL A 60 0.15 -1.94 -6.51
C VAL A 60 1.16 -1.66 -7.60
N MET A 61 0.88 -0.65 -8.43
CA MET A 61 1.80 -0.11 -9.42
C MET A 61 2.29 1.24 -8.91
N ASP A 62 3.47 1.25 -8.30
CA ASP A 62 4.06 2.44 -7.71
C ASP A 62 5.07 3.07 -8.69
N VAL A 63 4.65 4.15 -9.34
CA VAL A 63 5.49 4.95 -10.24
C VAL A 63 6.03 6.21 -9.55
N ARG A 64 5.91 6.32 -8.23
CA ARG A 64 6.52 7.41 -7.47
C ARG A 64 8.03 7.34 -7.61
N ASN A 65 8.63 8.51 -7.82
CA ASN A 65 10.08 8.69 -7.96
C ASN A 65 10.70 7.99 -9.18
N VAL A 66 9.91 7.41 -10.08
CA VAL A 66 10.41 6.87 -11.35
C VAL A 66 10.57 8.01 -12.34
N SER A 67 11.80 8.25 -12.80
CA SER A 67 12.10 9.34 -13.74
C SER A 67 11.91 8.93 -15.21
N SER A 68 12.24 7.68 -15.55
CA SER A 68 12.15 7.13 -16.91
C SER A 68 10.70 6.76 -17.27
N ASP A 69 10.13 7.38 -18.31
CA ASP A 69 8.79 7.05 -18.79
C ASP A 69 8.69 5.63 -19.33
N ILE A 70 9.80 5.05 -19.79
CA ILE A 70 9.87 3.63 -20.17
C ILE A 70 9.65 2.77 -18.92
N VAL A 71 10.37 3.04 -17.83
CA VAL A 71 10.20 2.29 -16.58
C VAL A 71 8.79 2.47 -16.00
N LYS A 72 8.21 3.68 -16.04
CA LYS A 72 6.82 3.90 -15.60
C LYS A 72 5.85 3.02 -16.37
N ARG A 73 5.94 2.98 -17.71
CA ARG A 73 5.10 2.11 -18.54
C ARG A 73 5.32 0.65 -18.20
N ASN A 74 6.56 0.23 -17.98
CA ASN A 74 6.88 -1.15 -17.62
C ASN A 74 6.29 -1.54 -16.24
N VAL A 75 6.33 -0.66 -15.25
CA VAL A 75 5.70 -0.88 -13.93
C VAL A 75 4.19 -1.06 -14.08
N LEU A 76 3.53 -0.18 -14.84
CA LEU A 76 2.09 -0.27 -15.10
C LEU A 76 1.74 -1.55 -15.87
N GLN A 77 2.51 -1.88 -16.91
CA GLN A 77 2.31 -3.08 -17.73
C GLN A 77 2.51 -4.36 -16.92
N CYS A 78 3.50 -4.40 -16.03
CA CYS A 78 3.69 -5.52 -15.12
C CYS A 78 2.46 -5.74 -14.22
N GLY A 79 1.78 -4.67 -13.79
CA GLY A 79 0.52 -4.77 -13.06
C GLY A 79 -0.60 -5.38 -13.89
N ILE A 80 -0.71 -4.99 -15.16
CA ILE A 80 -1.66 -5.57 -16.13
C ILE A 80 -1.36 -7.05 -16.37
N ASP A 81 -0.09 -7.43 -16.52
CA ASP A 81 0.30 -8.83 -16.71
C ASP A 81 -0.13 -9.69 -15.52
N PHE A 82 0.11 -9.24 -14.29
CA PHE A 82 -0.36 -9.95 -13.10
C PHE A 82 -1.89 -10.04 -13.09
N ALA A 83 -2.59 -8.94 -13.37
CA ALA A 83 -4.05 -8.90 -13.47
C ALA A 83 -4.60 -9.93 -14.46
N SER A 84 -3.92 -10.12 -15.58
CA SER A 84 -4.30 -11.05 -16.64
C SER A 84 -3.85 -12.50 -16.38
N SER A 85 -3.05 -12.75 -15.35
CA SER A 85 -2.47 -14.07 -15.10
C SER A 85 -3.45 -15.00 -14.38
N THR A 86 -3.41 -16.28 -14.74
CA THR A 86 -4.34 -17.33 -14.28
C THR A 86 -4.56 -17.40 -12.76
N PRO A 87 -3.53 -17.24 -11.89
CA PRO A 87 -3.74 -17.33 -10.43
C PRO A 87 -4.68 -16.28 -9.85
N PHE A 88 -4.95 -15.20 -10.58
CA PHE A 88 -5.86 -14.13 -10.16
C PHE A 88 -7.30 -14.31 -10.64
N ALA A 89 -7.56 -15.27 -11.53
CA ALA A 89 -8.90 -15.55 -12.01
C ALA A 89 -9.82 -15.95 -10.84
N GLY A 90 -10.93 -15.21 -10.68
CA GLY A 90 -11.91 -15.45 -9.61
C GLY A 90 -11.48 -15.00 -8.20
N ARG A 91 -10.32 -14.33 -8.05
CA ARG A 91 -9.87 -13.78 -6.76
C ARG A 91 -10.40 -12.37 -6.52
N ASN A 92 -10.50 -12.00 -5.25
CA ASN A 92 -10.77 -10.62 -4.83
C ASN A 92 -9.51 -9.76 -4.96
N VAL A 93 -9.34 -9.16 -6.14
CA VAL A 93 -8.19 -8.32 -6.48
C VAL A 93 -8.59 -6.85 -6.49
N THR A 94 -7.81 -6.02 -5.82
CA THR A 94 -7.94 -4.55 -5.89
C THR A 94 -6.67 -3.97 -6.49
N TYR A 95 -6.81 -3.18 -7.54
CA TYR A 95 -5.71 -2.53 -8.23
C TYR A 95 -5.48 -1.16 -7.62
N ILE A 96 -4.22 -0.81 -7.40
CA ILE A 96 -3.82 0.50 -6.89
C ILE A 96 -2.70 1.02 -7.76
N SER A 97 -2.87 2.21 -8.34
CA SER A 97 -1.79 2.94 -8.99
C SER A 97 -1.39 4.12 -8.10
N MET A 98 -0.09 4.38 -7.94
CA MET A 98 0.40 5.51 -7.15
C MET A 98 1.33 6.38 -7.98
N ASP A 99 1.07 7.68 -7.98
CA ASP A 99 1.98 8.70 -8.49
C ASP A 99 2.49 9.60 -7.36
N ALA A 100 3.25 10.64 -7.71
CA ALA A 100 3.90 11.52 -6.75
C ALA A 100 2.95 12.17 -5.73
N LYS A 101 1.67 12.35 -6.06
CA LYS A 101 0.70 13.09 -5.24
C LYS A 101 -0.46 12.22 -4.78
N ASP A 102 -0.92 11.35 -5.66
CA ASP A 102 -2.20 10.69 -5.54
C ASP A 102 -2.07 9.18 -5.72
N CYS A 103 -3.07 8.47 -5.21
CA CYS A 103 -3.27 7.08 -5.55
C CYS A 103 -4.68 6.86 -6.09
N TYR A 104 -4.81 5.83 -6.92
CA TYR A 104 -6.03 5.49 -7.63
C TYR A 104 -6.36 4.04 -7.34
N ILE A 105 -7.53 3.77 -6.80
CA ILE A 105 -7.97 2.45 -6.35
C ILE A 105 -9.11 1.97 -7.24
N GLY A 106 -9.03 0.73 -7.72
CA GLY A 106 -10.07 0.11 -8.55
C GLY A 106 -9.68 -0.02 -10.02
N MET A 107 -10.68 -0.28 -10.87
CA MET A 107 -10.51 -0.45 -12.32
C MET A 107 -11.49 0.42 -13.09
N SER A 108 -10.97 1.09 -14.13
CA SER A 108 -11.75 1.79 -15.16
C SER A 108 -12.82 2.73 -14.56
N GLU A 109 -14.10 2.44 -14.74
CA GLU A 109 -15.23 3.28 -14.33
C GLU A 109 -15.48 3.34 -12.81
N LYS A 110 -14.81 2.48 -12.02
CA LYS A 110 -14.91 2.46 -10.55
C LYS A 110 -13.61 2.89 -9.87
N THR A 111 -12.82 3.74 -10.54
CA THR A 111 -11.59 4.25 -9.97
C THR A 111 -11.87 5.39 -9.00
N GLU A 112 -11.47 5.19 -7.75
CA GLU A 112 -11.51 6.20 -6.70
C GLU A 112 -10.13 6.83 -6.53
N LYS A 113 -10.07 8.16 -6.49
CA LYS A 113 -8.86 8.92 -6.23
C LYS A 113 -8.72 9.14 -4.72
N GLU A 114 -7.57 8.80 -4.18
CA GLU A 114 -7.26 8.87 -2.75
C GLU A 114 -5.89 9.52 -2.50
N THR A 115 -5.66 9.93 -1.25
CA THR A 115 -4.32 10.37 -0.83
C THR A 115 -3.39 9.16 -0.65
N ILE A 116 -2.09 9.36 -0.87
CA ILE A 116 -1.08 8.32 -0.60
C ILE A 116 -1.23 7.74 0.82
N GLY A 117 -1.46 8.59 1.83
CA GLY A 117 -1.63 8.15 3.21
C GLY A 117 -2.81 7.18 3.39
N ASN A 118 -3.95 7.47 2.74
CA ASN A 118 -5.11 6.58 2.77
C ASN A 118 -4.85 5.25 2.07
N CYS A 119 -4.17 5.27 0.92
CA CYS A 119 -3.75 4.03 0.26
C CYS A 119 -2.83 3.18 1.12
N MET A 120 -1.90 3.80 1.85
CA MET A 120 -1.00 3.07 2.75
C MET A 120 -1.77 2.43 3.92
N LYS A 121 -2.79 3.11 4.47
CA LYS A 121 -3.70 2.53 5.47
C LYS A 121 -4.45 1.31 4.90
N ILE A 122 -4.90 1.37 3.65
CA ILE A 122 -5.59 0.26 2.97
C ILE A 122 -4.66 -0.94 2.75
N LEU A 123 -3.43 -0.68 2.28
CA LEU A 123 -2.42 -1.71 2.04
C LEU A 123 -1.92 -2.37 3.33
N ASN A 124 -1.95 -1.64 4.44
CA ASN A 124 -1.51 -2.15 5.73
C ASN A 124 -2.56 -2.99 6.47
N ARG A 125 -3.69 -3.36 5.84
CA ARG A 125 -4.69 -4.26 6.43
C ARG A 125 -4.19 -5.71 6.56
N PRO A 126 -4.36 -6.36 7.73
CA PRO A 126 -3.69 -7.61 8.09
C PRO A 126 -4.13 -8.83 7.28
N ASP A 127 -5.30 -8.78 6.66
CA ASP A 127 -5.96 -9.88 5.92
C ASP A 127 -5.70 -9.83 4.41
N SER A 128 -4.62 -9.16 3.99
CA SER A 128 -4.30 -8.94 2.59
C SER A 128 -2.86 -9.29 2.24
N ILE A 129 -2.67 -9.72 0.99
CA ILE A 129 -1.36 -9.82 0.36
C ILE A 129 -1.24 -8.78 -0.74
N THR A 130 -0.04 -8.20 -0.88
CA THR A 130 0.22 -7.16 -1.87
C THR A 130 1.29 -7.60 -2.86
N LEU A 131 1.01 -7.54 -4.15
CA LEU A 131 2.03 -7.46 -5.17
C LEU A 131 2.41 -5.99 -5.35
N TYR A 132 3.57 -5.61 -4.81
CA TYR A 132 4.06 -4.24 -4.83
C TYR A 132 5.08 -4.06 -5.95
N ILE A 133 4.66 -3.48 -7.07
CA ILE A 133 5.45 -3.32 -8.27
C ILE A 133 6.03 -1.92 -8.28
N LYS A 134 7.35 -1.80 -8.45
CA LYS A 134 8.04 -0.52 -8.49
C LYS A 134 9.32 -0.63 -9.31
N GLU A 135 9.98 0.50 -9.56
CA GLU A 135 11.31 0.50 -10.15
C GLU A 135 12.31 -0.32 -9.31
N GLY A 136 13.06 -1.19 -9.97
CA GLY A 136 14.09 -2.04 -9.36
C GLY A 136 14.51 -3.19 -10.26
N SER A 137 15.50 -3.98 -9.84
CA SER A 137 16.00 -5.13 -10.60
C SER A 137 15.62 -6.49 -10.05
N ASN A 138 15.15 -6.54 -8.81
CA ASN A 138 14.97 -7.79 -8.06
C ASN A 138 13.55 -7.92 -7.51
N THR A 139 13.11 -9.16 -7.37
CA THR A 139 11.89 -9.50 -6.64
C THR A 139 12.24 -10.08 -5.28
N THR A 140 11.63 -9.54 -4.23
CA THR A 140 11.81 -10.03 -2.84
C THR A 140 10.45 -10.35 -2.24
N TYR A 141 10.38 -11.44 -1.47
CA TYR A 141 9.14 -11.94 -0.90
C TYR A 141 9.09 -11.70 0.60
N TYR A 142 7.92 -11.34 1.10
CA TYR A 142 7.64 -11.02 2.48
C TYR A 142 6.32 -11.65 2.91
N THR A 143 6.11 -11.81 4.22
CA THR A 143 4.89 -12.44 4.77
C THR A 143 3.58 -11.78 4.33
N ARG A 144 3.61 -10.52 3.88
CA ARG A 144 2.42 -9.78 3.41
C ARG A 144 2.57 -9.20 2.01
N ALA A 145 3.72 -9.38 1.36
CA ALA A 145 3.96 -8.76 0.07
C ALA A 145 5.01 -9.49 -0.78
N ALA A 146 4.84 -9.44 -2.08
CA ALA A 146 5.99 -9.56 -2.99
C ALA A 146 6.32 -8.16 -3.48
N VAL A 147 7.57 -7.73 -3.32
CA VAL A 147 8.06 -6.48 -3.90
C VAL A 147 8.75 -6.83 -5.21
N ILE A 148 8.15 -6.44 -6.33
CA ILE A 148 8.60 -6.76 -7.68
C ILE A 148 9.32 -5.55 -8.27
N GLY A 149 10.62 -5.69 -8.50
CA GLY A 149 11.43 -4.71 -9.21
C GLY A 149 11.26 -4.82 -10.72
N VAL A 150 10.93 -3.71 -11.36
CA VAL A 150 10.83 -3.57 -12.82
C VAL A 150 11.82 -2.52 -13.30
N ASN A 151 12.49 -2.78 -14.43
CA ASN A 151 13.45 -1.86 -15.04
C ASN A 151 13.16 -1.68 -16.54
N GLU A 152 14.06 -1.00 -17.25
CA GLU A 152 13.90 -0.71 -18.68
C GLU A 152 13.89 -1.97 -19.56
N ASN A 153 14.50 -3.06 -19.12
CA ASN A 153 14.62 -4.31 -19.87
C ASN A 153 13.42 -5.25 -19.69
N TYR A 154 12.36 -4.80 -19.03
CA TYR A 154 11.15 -5.58 -18.86
C TYR A 154 10.49 -5.89 -20.20
N ALA A 155 10.04 -7.13 -20.37
CA ALA A 155 9.26 -7.58 -21.51
C ALA A 155 7.83 -7.95 -21.09
N ILE A 156 6.86 -7.64 -21.96
CA ILE A 156 5.44 -7.97 -21.75
C ILE A 156 5.29 -9.48 -21.49
N GLY A 157 4.49 -9.82 -20.47
CA GLY A 157 4.23 -11.18 -20.01
C GLY A 157 5.25 -11.72 -19.00
N GLN A 158 6.30 -10.96 -18.64
CA GLN A 158 7.28 -11.40 -17.64
C GLN A 158 6.71 -11.42 -16.22
N CYS A 159 5.77 -10.53 -15.91
CA CYS A 159 5.16 -10.47 -14.59
C CYS A 159 4.01 -11.48 -14.48
N SER A 160 4.31 -12.66 -13.92
CA SER A 160 3.30 -13.69 -13.67
C SER A 160 3.60 -14.46 -12.40
N LEU A 161 2.55 -14.82 -11.65
CA LEU A 161 2.68 -15.78 -10.57
C LEU A 161 2.61 -17.19 -11.16
N ARG A 162 3.73 -17.75 -11.62
CA ARG A 162 3.74 -19.16 -12.00
C ARG A 162 3.70 -20.01 -10.73
N GLN A 163 2.56 -20.65 -10.47
CA GLN A 163 2.44 -21.68 -9.45
C GLN A 163 3.47 -22.78 -9.71
N LEU A 164 4.17 -23.23 -8.67
CA LEU A 164 4.83 -24.52 -8.69
C LEU A 164 3.71 -25.55 -8.91
N ARG A 165 3.70 -26.20 -10.08
CA ARG A 165 2.88 -27.40 -10.26
C ARG A 165 3.28 -28.35 -9.12
N GLN A 166 2.37 -28.57 -8.18
CA GLN A 166 2.46 -29.75 -7.32
C GLN A 166 2.40 -30.95 -8.29
N LYS A 167 3.53 -31.64 -8.41
CA LYS A 167 3.60 -32.94 -9.06
C LYS A 167 2.99 -33.99 -8.14
#